data_AF-A0A832YKZ7-F1
#
_entry.id   AF-A0A832YKZ7-F1
#
_cell.length_a   1.000
_cell.length_b   1.000
_cell.length_c   1.000
_cell.angle_alpha   90.00
_cell.angle_beta   90.00
_cell.angle_gamma   90.00
#
_symmetry.space_group_name_H-M   'P 1'
#
loop_
_entity.id
_entity.type
_entity.pdbx_description
1 polymer ?
#
loop_
_entity_poly.entity_id
_entity_poly.type
_entity_poly.pdbx_seq_one_letter_code
_entity_poly.pdbx_strand_id
1 'polypeptide(L)'
;MSEVEGLEDIDSILSKSIALQRNRLETLGIVSAISLVMAAAWYVWPGIDGRAEFLPRFGPGIILMVLALAMQDFVDYGPKHRSRLGSLAAAAWAPMLLLGVTSFDAELETSVRLGHGLLGLIGLSCYLFSTSVLTGSLQAVRFRGLVQLLGATSATALLLSNLSEGVVMLTSSGICVLAFGVALFDIFGKDPDREARKKFKQLRDSLELRILELRAKGIQVDQAASLLQNAIEVGYTDPSEAMTILHLAEDDIERTLAMSSDITDIREDAAKAVSEADDIAPTAKKAMRLLTQGDREMELGSLRDAEMLFRKAKTHAG
;
A
#
# COMPACT_ATOMS: atom_id res chain seq x y z
N MET A 1 31.77 -20.87 -5.82
CA MET A 1 31.95 -20.14 -7.11
C MET A 1 30.80 -20.47 -8.07
N SER A 2 30.42 -21.74 -8.23
CA SER A 2 29.29 -22.16 -9.09
C SER A 2 27.90 -21.66 -8.67
N GLU A 3 27.65 -21.44 -7.38
CA GLU A 3 26.35 -21.02 -6.87
C GLU A 3 26.08 -19.52 -7.09
N VAL A 4 27.14 -18.70 -7.08
CA VAL A 4 27.08 -17.25 -7.39
C VAL A 4 26.90 -17.04 -8.89
N GLU A 5 27.60 -17.83 -9.72
CA GLU A 5 27.49 -17.81 -11.19
C GLU A 5 26.11 -18.26 -11.66
N GLY A 6 25.48 -19.22 -10.97
CA GLY A 6 24.09 -19.64 -11.23
C GLY A 6 23.03 -18.62 -10.83
N LEU A 7 23.26 -17.84 -9.76
CA LEU A 7 22.35 -16.74 -9.36
C LEU A 7 22.42 -15.56 -10.34
N GLU A 8 23.62 -15.21 -10.80
CA GLU A 8 23.84 -14.15 -11.80
C GLU A 8 23.14 -14.49 -13.13
N ASP A 9 23.15 -15.77 -13.53
CA ASP A 9 22.49 -16.23 -14.75
C ASP A 9 20.95 -16.17 -14.61
N ILE A 10 20.39 -16.53 -13.45
CA ILE A 10 18.94 -16.44 -13.17
C ILE A 10 18.46 -14.98 -13.17
N ASP A 11 19.18 -14.08 -12.52
CA ASP A 11 18.83 -12.66 -12.48
C ASP A 11 18.93 -12.01 -13.86
N SER A 12 19.91 -12.43 -14.68
CA SER A 12 20.04 -11.97 -16.07
C SER A 12 18.89 -12.46 -16.96
N ILE A 13 18.44 -13.71 -16.78
CA ILE A 13 17.32 -14.29 -17.53
C ILE A 13 16.01 -13.61 -17.09
N LEU A 14 15.82 -13.40 -15.79
CA LEU A 14 14.65 -12.74 -15.23
C LEU A 14 14.54 -11.30 -15.73
N SER A 15 15.61 -10.51 -15.61
CA SER A 15 15.64 -9.12 -16.07
C SER A 15 15.38 -9.00 -17.58
N LYS A 16 15.97 -9.89 -18.38
CA LYS A 16 15.71 -9.96 -19.83
C LYS A 16 14.25 -10.31 -20.14
N SER A 17 13.65 -11.23 -19.39
CA SER A 17 12.25 -11.61 -19.57
C SER A 17 11.28 -10.46 -19.22
N ILE A 18 11.54 -9.75 -18.13
CA ILE A 18 10.79 -8.57 -17.69
C ILE A 18 10.91 -7.44 -18.72
N ALA A 19 12.11 -7.18 -19.22
CA ALA A 19 12.33 -6.17 -20.25
C ALA A 19 11.58 -6.49 -21.55
N LEU A 20 11.53 -7.76 -21.96
CA LEU A 20 10.82 -8.19 -23.15
C LEU A 20 9.29 -8.07 -22.98
N GLN A 21 8.76 -8.42 -21.80
CA GLN A 21 7.35 -8.21 -21.46
C GLN A 21 6.99 -6.72 -21.47
N ARG A 22 7.82 -5.89 -20.86
CA ARG A 22 7.65 -4.43 -20.85
C ARG A 22 7.63 -3.84 -22.26
N ASN A 23 8.58 -4.23 -23.12
CA ASN A 23 8.62 -3.76 -24.51
C ASN A 23 7.37 -4.17 -25.31
N ARG A 24 6.86 -5.39 -25.10
CA ARG A 24 5.59 -5.82 -25.72
C ARG A 24 4.41 -4.97 -25.24
N LEU A 25 4.34 -4.68 -23.93
CA LEU A 25 3.31 -3.82 -23.36
C LEU A 25 3.40 -2.38 -23.88
N GLU A 26 4.60 -1.82 -23.96
CA GLU A 26 4.86 -0.49 -24.54
C GLU A 26 4.40 -0.43 -26.00
N THR A 27 4.77 -1.43 -26.80
CA THR A 27 4.36 -1.51 -28.22
C THR A 27 2.83 -1.59 -28.35
N LEU A 28 2.18 -2.46 -27.57
CA LEU A 28 0.72 -2.58 -27.58
C LEU A 28 0.02 -1.29 -27.12
N GLY A 29 0.55 -0.64 -26.09
CA GLY A 29 0.04 0.62 -25.58
C GLY A 29 0.10 1.74 -26.62
N ILE A 30 1.24 1.87 -27.31
CA ILE A 30 1.43 2.86 -28.38
C ILE A 30 0.49 2.58 -29.56
N VAL A 31 0.41 1.33 -30.03
CA VAL A 31 -0.47 0.95 -31.15
C VAL A 31 -1.94 1.20 -30.81
N SER A 32 -2.36 0.86 -29.59
CA SER A 32 -3.72 1.12 -29.11
C SER A 32 -4.02 2.62 -29.03
N ALA A 33 -3.11 3.41 -28.45
CA ALA A 33 -3.27 4.86 -28.36
C ALA A 33 -3.40 5.52 -29.74
N ILE A 34 -2.54 5.15 -30.70
CA ILE A 34 -2.61 5.64 -32.07
C ILE A 34 -3.93 5.23 -32.73
N SER A 35 -4.38 3.99 -32.52
CA SER A 35 -5.66 3.50 -33.05
C SER A 35 -6.85 4.30 -32.53
N LEU A 36 -6.85 4.65 -31.24
CA LEU A 36 -7.87 5.50 -30.63
C LEU A 36 -7.85 6.93 -31.18
N VAL A 37 -6.67 7.52 -31.38
CA VAL A 37 -6.52 8.85 -32.01
C VAL A 37 -7.05 8.83 -33.45
N MET A 38 -6.70 7.80 -34.22
CA MET A 38 -7.19 7.64 -35.60
C MET A 38 -8.71 7.45 -35.64
N ALA A 39 -9.28 6.67 -34.72
CA ALA A 39 -10.73 6.49 -34.61
C ALA A 39 -11.43 7.80 -34.20
N ALA A 40 -10.86 8.58 -33.29
CA ALA A 40 -11.37 9.89 -32.89
C ALA A 40 -11.39 10.86 -34.07
N ALA A 41 -10.28 10.95 -34.81
CA ALA A 41 -10.16 11.77 -36.01
C ALA A 41 -11.20 11.37 -37.06
N TRP A 42 -11.32 10.07 -37.34
CA TRP A 42 -12.32 9.52 -38.27
C TRP A 42 -13.75 9.88 -37.88
N TYR A 43 -14.09 9.77 -36.59
CA TYR A 43 -15.44 10.05 -36.09
C TYR A 43 -15.82 11.54 -36.21
N VAL A 44 -14.89 12.43 -35.85
CA VAL A 44 -15.11 13.89 -35.85
C VAL A 44 -15.04 14.47 -37.27
N TRP A 45 -14.32 13.83 -38.19
CA TRP A 45 -14.02 14.35 -39.53
C TRP A 45 -15.23 14.87 -40.32
N PRO A 46 -16.38 14.16 -40.41
CA PRO A 46 -17.52 14.66 -41.17
C PRO A 46 -18.17 15.92 -40.56
N GLY A 47 -17.95 16.19 -39.27
CA GLY A 47 -18.34 17.44 -38.63
C GLY A 47 -17.45 18.62 -39.03
N ILE A 48 -16.16 18.36 -39.30
CA ILE A 48 -15.20 19.37 -39.77
C ILE A 48 -15.43 19.68 -41.26
N ASP A 49 -15.68 18.65 -42.07
CA ASP A 49 -15.95 18.77 -43.52
C ASP A 49 -17.38 19.24 -43.84
N GLY A 50 -18.16 19.66 -42.83
CA GLY A 50 -19.51 20.21 -42.98
C GLY A 50 -20.60 19.21 -43.41
N ARG A 51 -20.30 17.90 -43.42
CA ARG A 51 -21.26 16.84 -43.80
C ARG A 51 -22.20 16.43 -42.68
N ALA A 52 -21.88 16.80 -41.43
CA ALA A 52 -22.67 16.54 -40.25
C ALA A 52 -22.53 17.68 -39.24
N GLU A 53 -23.46 17.76 -38.28
CA GLU A 53 -23.32 18.70 -37.17
C GLU A 53 -22.08 18.37 -36.32
N PHE A 54 -21.23 19.38 -36.11
CA PHE A 54 -19.97 19.23 -35.38
C PHE A 54 -20.18 18.98 -33.88
N LEU A 55 -21.10 19.72 -33.25
CA LEU A 55 -21.22 19.75 -31.79
C LEU A 55 -21.57 18.39 -31.15
N PRO A 56 -22.53 17.60 -31.68
CA PRO A 56 -22.84 16.27 -31.12
C PRO A 56 -21.70 15.26 -31.26
N ARG A 57 -20.80 15.47 -32.23
CA ARG A 57 -19.67 14.57 -32.51
C ARG A 57 -18.43 14.86 -31.68
N PHE A 58 -18.35 16.07 -31.14
CA PHE A 58 -17.19 16.51 -30.37
C PHE A 58 -17.03 15.74 -29.05
N GLY A 59 -18.14 15.45 -28.35
CA GLY A 59 -18.14 14.73 -27.07
C GLY A 59 -17.47 13.34 -27.16
N PRO A 60 -17.98 12.42 -28.01
CA PRO A 60 -17.34 11.11 -28.20
C PRO A 60 -15.89 11.20 -28.69
N GLY A 61 -15.57 12.20 -29.53
CA GLY A 61 -14.19 12.46 -29.95
C GLY A 61 -13.25 12.78 -28.78
N ILE A 62 -13.68 13.65 -27.85
CA ILE A 62 -12.92 13.94 -26.62
C ILE A 62 -12.73 12.67 -25.78
N ILE A 63 -13.78 11.86 -25.62
CA ILE A 63 -13.70 10.62 -24.83
C ILE A 63 -12.65 9.68 -25.43
N LEU A 64 -12.63 9.49 -26.75
CA LEU A 64 -11.62 8.66 -27.42
C LEU A 64 -10.20 9.21 -27.22
N MET A 65 -10.02 10.53 -27.23
CA MET A 65 -8.73 11.15 -26.94
C MET A 65 -8.30 10.95 -25.47
N VAL A 66 -9.22 11.07 -24.52
CA VAL A 66 -8.94 10.80 -23.09
C VAL A 66 -8.55 9.32 -22.90
N LEU A 67 -9.23 8.39 -23.57
CA LEU A 67 -8.88 6.97 -23.54
C LEU A 67 -7.51 6.70 -24.18
N ALA A 68 -7.16 7.40 -25.26
CA ALA A 68 -5.83 7.30 -25.86
C ALA A 68 -4.73 7.74 -24.88
N LEU A 69 -4.97 8.79 -24.10
CA LEU A 69 -4.05 9.22 -23.03
C LEU A 69 -4.01 8.19 -21.88
N ALA A 70 -5.15 7.61 -21.51
CA ALA A 70 -5.24 6.58 -20.48
C ALA A 70 -4.46 5.30 -20.84
N MET A 71 -4.21 5.03 -22.14
CA MET A 71 -3.35 3.91 -22.55
C MET A 71 -1.92 4.02 -22.01
N GLN A 72 -1.40 5.24 -21.77
CA GLN A 72 -0.08 5.43 -21.16
C GLN A 72 -0.03 4.89 -19.73
N ASP A 73 -1.13 4.99 -18.98
CA ASP A 73 -1.24 4.47 -17.62
C ASP A 73 -1.25 2.92 -17.58
N PHE A 74 -1.61 2.26 -18.69
CA PHE A 74 -1.49 0.80 -18.81
C PHE A 74 -0.06 0.34 -19.09
N VAL A 75 0.74 1.18 -19.74
CA VAL A 75 2.16 0.92 -20.03
C VAL A 75 2.99 1.06 -18.76
N ASP A 76 2.83 2.19 -18.06
CA ASP A 76 3.50 2.45 -16.79
C ASP A 76 2.59 2.03 -15.62
N TYR A 77 2.49 0.72 -15.36
CA TYR A 77 1.55 0.17 -14.37
C TYR A 77 2.02 0.29 -12.90
N GLY A 78 2.39 1.51 -12.47
CA GLY A 78 2.79 1.81 -11.09
C GLY A 78 1.61 2.09 -10.14
N PRO A 79 1.84 2.25 -8.82
CA PRO A 79 0.78 2.47 -7.83
C PRO A 79 -0.17 3.64 -8.14
N LYS A 80 0.39 4.76 -8.62
CA LYS A 80 -0.39 5.95 -9.02
C LYS A 80 -1.27 5.69 -10.24
N HIS A 81 -0.73 5.00 -11.24
CA HIS A 81 -1.43 4.68 -12.49
C HIS A 81 -2.54 3.64 -12.27
N ARG A 82 -2.28 2.63 -11.41
CA ARG A 82 -3.28 1.67 -10.94
C ARG A 82 -4.47 2.36 -10.29
N SER A 83 -4.22 3.31 -9.39
CA SER A 83 -5.29 4.09 -8.74
C SER A 83 -6.10 4.91 -9.75
N ARG A 84 -5.45 5.56 -10.72
CA ARG A 84 -6.12 6.32 -11.80
C ARG A 84 -6.98 5.44 -12.72
N LEU A 85 -6.46 4.29 -13.16
CA LEU A 85 -7.21 3.35 -13.99
C LEU A 85 -8.36 2.71 -13.22
N GLY A 86 -8.13 2.35 -11.95
CA GLY A 86 -9.15 1.82 -11.06
C GLY A 86 -10.28 2.82 -10.82
N SER A 87 -9.97 4.10 -10.64
CA SER A 87 -10.99 5.14 -10.46
C SER A 87 -11.78 5.42 -11.74
N LEU A 88 -11.13 5.46 -12.91
CA LEU A 88 -11.83 5.56 -14.19
C LEU A 88 -12.79 4.38 -14.40
N ALA A 89 -12.34 3.16 -14.13
CA ALA A 89 -13.17 1.97 -14.22
C ALA A 89 -14.33 1.99 -13.20
N ALA A 90 -14.06 2.47 -11.97
CA ALA A 90 -15.08 2.65 -10.92
C ALA A 90 -16.17 3.65 -11.32
N ALA A 91 -15.83 4.72 -12.02
CA ALA A 91 -16.80 5.71 -12.50
C ALA A 91 -17.56 5.22 -13.75
N ALA A 92 -16.88 4.48 -14.63
CA ALA A 92 -17.42 4.13 -15.95
C ALA A 92 -18.34 2.91 -15.95
N TRP A 93 -18.20 1.97 -15.01
CA TRP A 93 -18.90 0.68 -15.11
C TRP A 93 -20.42 0.81 -15.14
N ALA A 94 -21.03 1.62 -14.26
CA ALA A 94 -22.48 1.73 -14.16
C ALA A 94 -23.12 2.38 -15.40
N PRO A 95 -22.62 3.52 -15.92
CA PRO A 95 -23.10 4.09 -17.18
C PRO A 95 -22.98 3.13 -18.37
N MET A 96 -21.86 2.41 -18.49
CA MET A 96 -21.62 1.48 -19.59
C MET A 96 -22.52 0.25 -19.51
N LEU A 97 -22.75 -0.28 -18.31
CA LEU A 97 -23.65 -1.41 -18.08
C LEU A 97 -25.10 -1.00 -18.39
N LEU A 98 -25.53 0.20 -17.98
CA LEU A 98 -26.83 0.75 -18.31
C LEU A 98 -27.03 0.88 -19.84
N LEU A 99 -26.06 1.45 -20.55
CA LEU A 99 -26.06 1.48 -22.01
C LEU A 99 -26.01 0.09 -22.63
N GLY A 100 -25.53 -0.93 -21.91
CA GLY A 100 -25.53 -2.31 -22.38
C GLY A 100 -26.90 -2.96 -22.40
N VAL A 101 -27.80 -2.55 -21.51
CA VAL A 101 -29.16 -3.12 -21.41
C VAL A 101 -29.98 -2.83 -22.66
N THR A 102 -29.75 -1.71 -23.33
CA THR A 102 -30.47 -1.37 -24.57
C THR A 102 -30.13 -2.31 -25.73
N SER A 103 -29.16 -3.21 -25.59
CA SER A 103 -28.93 -4.30 -26.55
C SER A 103 -30.11 -5.28 -26.65
N PHE A 104 -30.94 -5.36 -25.60
CA PHE A 104 -32.14 -6.20 -25.57
C PHE A 104 -33.37 -5.54 -26.20
N ASP A 105 -33.27 -4.27 -26.59
CA ASP A 105 -34.36 -3.58 -27.25
C ASP A 105 -34.51 -4.10 -28.69
N ALA A 106 -35.68 -4.68 -28.94
CA ALA A 106 -36.01 -5.37 -30.17
C ALA A 106 -36.34 -4.44 -31.34
N GLU A 107 -36.32 -3.12 -31.13
CA GLU A 107 -36.59 -2.12 -32.16
C GLU A 107 -35.30 -1.64 -32.85
N LEU A 108 -34.13 -1.77 -32.22
CA LEU A 108 -32.86 -1.31 -32.79
C LEU A 108 -32.35 -2.21 -33.92
N GLU A 109 -31.58 -1.64 -34.83
CA GLU A 109 -30.85 -2.39 -35.85
C GLU A 109 -29.82 -3.35 -35.22
N THR A 110 -29.59 -4.51 -35.82
CA THR A 110 -28.70 -5.56 -35.27
C THR A 110 -27.28 -5.05 -35.02
N SER A 111 -26.77 -4.18 -35.90
CA SER A 111 -25.45 -3.55 -35.76
C SER A 111 -25.36 -2.69 -34.49
N VAL A 112 -26.40 -1.92 -34.20
CA VAL A 112 -26.48 -1.03 -33.03
C VAL A 112 -26.63 -1.83 -31.74
N ARG A 113 -27.44 -2.91 -31.75
CA ARG A 113 -27.58 -3.81 -30.60
C ARG A 113 -26.26 -4.46 -30.20
N LEU A 114 -25.46 -4.90 -31.17
CA LEU A 114 -24.14 -5.47 -30.91
C LEU A 114 -23.22 -4.44 -30.24
N GLY A 115 -23.28 -3.18 -30.67
CA GLY A 115 -22.55 -2.08 -30.04
C GLY A 115 -22.93 -1.89 -28.57
N HIS A 116 -24.23 -1.85 -28.27
CA HIS A 116 -24.71 -1.81 -26.90
C HIS A 116 -24.28 -3.04 -26.09
N GLY A 117 -24.38 -4.25 -26.65
CA GLY A 117 -23.93 -5.47 -25.97
C GLY A 117 -22.44 -5.40 -25.57
N LEU A 118 -21.60 -4.86 -26.46
CA LEU A 118 -20.18 -4.62 -26.17
C LEU A 118 -19.97 -3.61 -25.04
N LEU A 119 -20.75 -2.52 -24.99
CA LEU A 119 -20.71 -1.56 -23.87
C LEU A 119 -21.06 -2.22 -22.55
N GLY A 120 -22.03 -3.14 -22.53
CA GLY A 120 -22.37 -3.95 -21.36
C GLY A 120 -21.20 -4.80 -20.86
N LEU A 121 -20.49 -5.48 -21.78
CA LEU A 121 -19.30 -6.27 -21.46
C LEU A 121 -18.15 -5.40 -20.94
N ILE A 122 -17.95 -4.23 -21.52
CA ILE A 122 -16.98 -3.24 -21.04
C ILE A 122 -17.37 -2.78 -19.63
N GLY A 123 -18.65 -2.50 -19.38
CA GLY A 123 -19.16 -2.14 -18.06
C GLY A 123 -18.84 -3.21 -17.00
N LEU A 124 -19.14 -4.47 -17.29
CA LEU A 124 -18.81 -5.58 -16.39
C LEU A 124 -17.29 -5.70 -16.16
N SER A 125 -16.49 -5.58 -17.22
CA SER A 125 -15.03 -5.65 -17.13
C SER A 125 -14.47 -4.52 -16.27
N CYS A 126 -14.99 -3.30 -16.39
CA CYS A 126 -14.65 -2.16 -15.56
C CYS A 126 -14.98 -2.40 -14.08
N TYR A 127 -16.14 -3.00 -13.79
CA TYR A 127 -16.51 -3.34 -12.41
C TYR A 127 -15.53 -4.35 -11.80
N LEU A 128 -15.25 -5.45 -12.51
CA LEU A 128 -14.30 -6.48 -12.06
C LEU A 128 -12.89 -5.91 -11.89
N PHE A 129 -12.44 -5.09 -12.84
CA PHE A 129 -11.13 -4.45 -12.77
C PHE A 129 -11.03 -3.49 -11.57
N SER A 130 -12.00 -2.60 -11.40
CA SER A 130 -12.05 -1.66 -10.26
C SER A 130 -12.04 -2.38 -8.91
N THR A 131 -12.82 -3.47 -8.80
CA THR A 131 -12.88 -4.27 -7.58
C THR A 131 -11.64 -5.12 -7.33
N SER A 132 -10.79 -5.36 -8.34
CA SER A 132 -9.49 -6.02 -8.17
C SER A 132 -8.32 -5.06 -7.87
N VAL A 133 -8.43 -3.80 -8.31
CA VAL A 133 -7.33 -2.83 -8.23
C VAL A 133 -7.43 -1.93 -6.99
N LEU A 134 -8.64 -1.46 -6.65
CA LEU A 134 -8.87 -0.58 -5.51
C LEU A 134 -9.29 -1.38 -4.27
N THR A 135 -8.42 -2.27 -3.82
CA THR A 135 -8.61 -3.15 -2.64
C THR A 135 -7.45 -3.06 -1.65
N GLY A 136 -7.57 -3.75 -0.52
CA GLY A 136 -6.54 -3.84 0.52
C GLY A 136 -6.81 -2.91 1.68
N SER A 137 -6.77 -1.59 1.46
CA SER A 137 -7.01 -0.61 2.53
C SER A 137 -8.46 -0.12 2.57
N LEU A 138 -8.95 0.18 3.77
CA LEU A 138 -10.28 0.81 3.96
C LEU A 138 -10.38 2.14 3.20
N GLN A 139 -9.28 2.90 3.12
CA GLN A 139 -9.25 4.16 2.37
C GLN A 139 -9.42 3.92 0.86
N ALA A 140 -8.77 2.90 0.30
CA ALA A 140 -8.92 2.54 -1.11
C ALA A 140 -10.35 2.08 -1.43
N VAL A 141 -10.96 1.26 -0.56
CA VAL A 141 -12.34 0.80 -0.72
C VAL A 141 -13.33 1.96 -0.62
N ARG A 142 -13.16 2.86 0.37
CA ARG A 142 -14.01 4.06 0.50
C ARG A 142 -13.86 5.02 -0.67
N PHE A 143 -12.63 5.23 -1.14
CA PHE A 143 -12.36 6.02 -2.33
C PHE A 143 -13.04 5.42 -3.57
N ARG A 144 -12.95 4.09 -3.74
CA ARG A 144 -13.69 3.36 -4.78
C ARG A 144 -15.20 3.60 -4.66
N GLY A 145 -15.76 3.53 -3.45
CA GLY A 145 -17.17 3.80 -3.21
C GLY A 145 -17.59 5.23 -3.58
N LEU A 146 -16.79 6.24 -3.24
CA LEU A 146 -17.04 7.64 -3.63
C LEU A 146 -17.04 7.84 -5.15
N VAL A 147 -16.10 7.21 -5.86
CA VAL A 147 -16.02 7.30 -7.33
C VAL A 147 -17.15 6.50 -7.99
N GLN A 148 -17.56 5.38 -7.41
CA GLN A 148 -18.73 4.63 -7.86
C GLN A 148 -20.04 5.39 -7.67
N LEU A 149 -20.17 6.25 -6.65
CA LEU A 149 -21.32 7.16 -6.54
C LEU A 149 -21.38 8.11 -7.74
N LEU A 150 -20.25 8.65 -8.19
CA LEU A 150 -20.21 9.49 -9.39
C LEU A 150 -20.64 8.70 -10.64
N GLY A 151 -20.23 7.44 -10.76
CA GLY A 151 -20.72 6.54 -11.81
C GLY A 151 -22.22 6.27 -11.72
N ALA A 152 -22.74 6.00 -10.52
CA ALA A 152 -24.15 5.73 -10.27
C ALA A 152 -25.04 6.96 -10.59
N THR A 153 -24.61 8.16 -10.19
CA THR A 153 -25.28 9.41 -10.57
C THR A 153 -25.26 9.63 -12.07
N SER A 154 -24.13 9.36 -12.74
CA SER A 154 -24.03 9.47 -14.20
C SER A 154 -24.95 8.49 -14.91
N ALA A 155 -25.02 7.23 -14.45
CA ALA A 155 -25.93 6.23 -14.99
C ALA A 155 -27.39 6.63 -14.80
N THR A 156 -27.73 7.20 -13.64
CA THR A 156 -29.07 7.71 -13.34
C THR A 156 -29.43 8.89 -14.24
N ALA A 157 -28.51 9.83 -14.47
CA ALA A 157 -28.72 10.94 -15.39
C ALA A 157 -28.97 10.45 -16.83
N LEU A 158 -28.23 9.42 -17.28
CA LEU A 158 -28.45 8.80 -18.59
C LEU A 158 -29.82 8.12 -18.68
N LEU A 159 -30.22 7.39 -17.64
CA LEU A 159 -31.55 6.78 -17.55
C LEU A 159 -32.66 7.82 -17.67
N LEU A 160 -32.56 8.92 -16.90
CA LEU A 160 -33.55 10.01 -16.93
C LEU A 160 -33.60 10.73 -18.28
N SER A 161 -32.47 10.80 -18.99
CA SER A 161 -32.39 11.45 -20.29
C SER A 161 -33.00 10.61 -21.42
N ASN A 162 -33.00 9.28 -21.27
CA ASN A 162 -33.49 8.34 -22.28
C ASN A 162 -34.39 7.29 -21.59
N LEU A 163 -35.61 7.71 -21.25
CA LEU A 163 -36.60 6.79 -20.70
C LEU A 163 -36.97 5.75 -21.77
N SER A 164 -36.66 4.48 -21.49
CA SER A 164 -37.18 3.34 -22.24
C SER A 164 -38.46 2.81 -21.58
N GLU A 165 -39.16 1.93 -22.28
CA GLU A 165 -40.38 1.29 -21.79
C GLU A 165 -40.16 -0.19 -21.46
N GLY A 166 -41.08 -0.77 -20.67
CA GLY A 166 -41.13 -2.20 -20.41
C GLY A 166 -39.94 -2.76 -19.63
N VAL A 167 -39.43 -3.92 -20.08
CA VAL A 167 -38.39 -4.69 -19.37
C VAL A 167 -37.07 -3.91 -19.31
N VAL A 168 -36.71 -3.19 -20.37
CA VAL A 168 -35.46 -2.40 -20.47
C VAL A 168 -35.41 -1.33 -19.38
N MET A 169 -36.54 -0.66 -19.11
CA MET A 169 -36.67 0.34 -18.04
C MET A 169 -36.48 -0.28 -16.66
N LEU A 170 -37.12 -1.43 -16.42
CA LEU A 170 -37.06 -2.14 -15.14
C LEU A 170 -35.62 -2.60 -14.84
N THR A 171 -34.96 -3.20 -15.84
CA THR A 171 -33.55 -3.62 -15.71
C THR A 171 -32.60 -2.45 -15.53
N SER A 172 -32.80 -1.35 -16.26
CA SER A 172 -31.96 -0.14 -16.13
C SER A 172 -32.12 0.52 -14.76
N SER A 173 -33.35 0.59 -14.25
CA SER A 173 -33.63 1.07 -12.90
C SER A 173 -33.01 0.17 -11.83
N GLY A 174 -33.07 -1.15 -12.04
CA GLY A 174 -32.39 -2.14 -11.18
C GLY A 174 -30.88 -1.95 -11.13
N ILE A 175 -30.24 -1.65 -12.27
CA ILE A 175 -28.80 -1.33 -12.32
C ILE A 175 -28.48 -0.06 -11.55
N CYS A 176 -29.28 1.00 -11.69
CA CYS A 176 -29.07 2.23 -10.92
C CYS A 176 -29.15 1.96 -9.41
N VAL A 177 -30.17 1.23 -8.95
CA VAL A 177 -30.32 0.84 -7.54
C VAL A 177 -29.12 0.00 -7.07
N LEU A 178 -28.69 -0.98 -7.88
CA LEU A 178 -27.53 -1.80 -7.59
C LEU A 178 -26.26 -0.96 -7.50
N ALA A 179 -26.04 -0.03 -8.43
CA ALA A 179 -24.87 0.85 -8.45
C ALA A 179 -24.79 1.71 -7.17
N PHE A 180 -25.91 2.28 -6.72
CA PHE A 180 -25.95 2.97 -5.42
C PHE A 180 -25.71 2.02 -4.25
N GLY A 181 -26.30 0.82 -4.27
CA GLY A 181 -26.11 -0.18 -3.22
C GLY A 181 -24.64 -0.59 -3.06
N VAL A 182 -23.95 -0.87 -4.17
CA VAL A 182 -22.52 -1.20 -4.18
C VAL A 182 -21.68 -0.02 -3.70
N ALA A 183 -21.95 1.19 -4.20
CA ALA A 183 -21.21 2.38 -3.81
C ALA A 183 -21.35 2.69 -2.30
N LEU A 184 -22.58 2.59 -1.77
CA LEU A 184 -22.85 2.77 -0.34
C LEU A 184 -22.21 1.65 0.50
N PHE A 185 -22.22 0.42 0.03
CA PHE A 185 -21.55 -0.69 0.71
C PHE A 185 -20.03 -0.49 0.78
N ASP A 186 -19.40 0.03 -0.26
CA ASP A 186 -17.96 0.35 -0.23
C ASP A 186 -17.64 1.55 0.67
N ILE A 187 -18.54 2.53 0.83
CA ILE A 187 -18.35 3.69 1.72
C ILE A 187 -18.54 3.30 3.20
N PHE A 188 -19.63 2.59 3.49
CA PHE A 188 -20.08 2.29 4.85
C PHE A 188 -19.72 0.87 5.32
N GLY A 189 -19.14 0.06 4.44
CA GLY A 189 -18.72 -1.31 4.73
C GLY A 189 -17.81 -1.39 5.94
N LYS A 190 -17.90 -2.51 6.65
CA LYS A 190 -17.05 -2.75 7.82
C LYS A 190 -15.62 -2.99 7.37
N ASP A 191 -14.72 -2.31 8.05
CA ASP A 191 -13.28 -2.54 7.96
C ASP A 191 -12.96 -4.00 8.35
N PRO A 192 -12.45 -4.82 7.42
CA PRO A 192 -12.14 -6.23 7.70
C PRO A 192 -11.04 -6.38 8.76
N ASP A 193 -10.09 -5.45 8.83
CA ASP A 193 -8.97 -5.51 9.79
C ASP A 193 -9.26 -4.71 11.07
N ARG A 194 -10.52 -4.34 11.31
CA ARG A 194 -10.89 -3.53 12.48
C ARG A 194 -10.36 -4.12 13.79
N GLU A 195 -10.45 -5.44 13.92
CA GLU A 195 -9.94 -6.14 15.11
C GLU A 195 -8.41 -6.09 15.18
N ALA A 196 -7.72 -6.32 14.06
CA ALA A 196 -6.26 -6.25 13.98
C ALA A 196 -5.75 -4.84 14.30
N ARG A 197 -6.36 -3.78 13.74
CA ARG A 197 -6.05 -2.38 14.07
C ARG A 197 -6.29 -2.05 15.53
N LYS A 198 -7.34 -2.62 16.14
CA LYS A 198 -7.62 -2.44 17.58
C LYS A 198 -6.52 -3.08 18.42
N LYS A 199 -6.12 -4.31 18.12
CA LYS A 199 -5.03 -5.02 18.82
C LYS A 199 -3.69 -4.30 18.65
N PHE A 200 -3.36 -3.89 17.42
CA PHE A 200 -2.19 -3.09 17.11
C PHE A 200 -2.14 -1.81 17.94
N LYS A 201 -3.24 -1.04 17.98
CA LYS A 201 -3.32 0.18 18.77
C LYS A 201 -3.07 -0.08 20.26
N GLN A 202 -3.70 -1.10 20.82
CA GLN A 202 -3.54 -1.45 22.23
C GLN A 202 -2.08 -1.81 22.57
N LEU A 203 -1.44 -2.65 21.75
CA LEU A 203 -0.06 -3.05 21.96
C LEU A 203 0.91 -1.88 21.78
N ARG A 204 0.73 -1.08 20.72
CA ARG A 204 1.51 0.15 20.48
C ARG A 204 1.45 1.10 21.67
N ASP A 205 0.25 1.43 22.15
CA ASP A 205 0.07 2.37 23.26
C ASP A 205 0.74 1.83 24.54
N SER A 206 0.71 0.50 24.77
CA SER A 206 1.42 -0.13 25.90
C SER A 206 2.95 -0.11 25.76
N LEU A 207 3.49 -0.36 24.56
CA LEU A 207 4.93 -0.34 24.29
C LEU A 207 5.49 1.08 24.34
N GLU A 208 4.75 2.06 23.83
CA GLU A 208 5.12 3.48 23.92
C GLU A 208 5.27 3.91 25.39
N LEU A 209 4.29 3.57 26.23
CA LEU A 209 4.37 3.83 27.68
C LEU A 209 5.57 3.13 28.31
N ARG A 210 5.77 1.83 28.01
CA ARG A 210 6.88 1.03 28.55
C ARG A 210 8.24 1.63 28.16
N ILE A 211 8.43 2.08 26.92
CA ILE A 211 9.66 2.73 26.45
C ILE A 211 9.90 4.04 27.20
N LEU A 212 8.87 4.85 27.40
CA LEU A 212 8.97 6.11 28.16
C LEU A 212 9.37 5.85 29.62
N GLU A 213 8.79 4.84 30.26
CA GLU A 213 9.15 4.43 31.62
C GLU A 213 10.60 3.94 31.73
N LEU A 214 11.06 3.14 30.76
CA LEU A 214 12.44 2.63 30.73
C LEU A 214 13.45 3.76 30.52
N ARG A 215 13.15 4.71 29.62
CA ARG A 215 13.97 5.92 29.45
C ARG A 215 14.02 6.78 30.70
N ALA A 216 12.90 6.90 31.43
CA ALA A 216 12.88 7.61 32.71
C ALA A 216 13.74 6.93 33.80
N LYS A 217 13.90 5.60 33.72
CA LYS A 217 14.82 4.82 34.58
C LYS A 217 16.28 4.84 34.10
N GLY A 218 16.58 5.53 33.00
CA GLY A 218 17.92 5.61 32.42
C GLY A 218 18.33 4.41 31.54
N ILE A 219 17.38 3.52 31.21
CA ILE A 219 17.66 2.36 30.36
C ILE A 219 17.52 2.76 28.88
N GLN A 220 18.58 2.56 28.09
CA GLN A 220 18.56 2.88 26.66
C GLN A 220 17.89 1.77 25.85
N VAL A 221 16.77 2.11 25.22
CA VAL A 221 15.93 1.22 24.40
C VAL A 221 15.72 1.81 22.99
N ASP A 222 16.78 2.36 22.39
CA ASP A 222 16.67 3.11 21.14
C ASP A 222 16.34 2.24 19.92
N GLN A 223 16.81 1.00 19.90
CA GLN A 223 16.43 0.04 18.86
C GLN A 223 14.93 -0.29 18.94
N ALA A 224 14.42 -0.64 20.12
CA ALA A 224 12.98 -0.81 20.34
C ALA A 224 12.15 0.43 19.98
N ALA A 225 12.64 1.64 20.30
CA ALA A 225 11.98 2.89 19.91
C ALA A 225 11.96 3.09 18.38
N SER A 226 13.04 2.73 17.68
CA SER A 226 13.10 2.75 16.22
C SER A 226 12.14 1.73 15.60
N LEU A 227 12.02 0.54 16.18
CA LEU A 227 11.08 -0.49 15.74
C LEU A 227 9.63 -0.04 15.97
N LEU A 228 9.31 0.58 17.11
CA LEU A 228 8.00 1.17 17.38
C LEU A 228 7.62 2.22 16.32
N GLN A 229 8.56 3.11 15.95
CA GLN A 229 8.32 4.12 14.92
C GLN A 229 8.06 3.48 13.55
N ASN A 230 8.84 2.47 13.17
CA ASN A 230 8.63 1.72 11.93
C ASN A 230 7.25 1.02 11.92
N ALA A 231 6.87 0.39 13.03
CA ALA A 231 5.57 -0.24 13.17
C ALA A 231 4.41 0.77 13.02
N ILE A 232 4.58 2.01 13.49
CA ILE A 232 3.59 3.09 13.30
C ILE A 232 3.43 3.42 11.82
N GLU A 233 4.52 3.53 11.06
CA GLU A 233 4.48 3.82 9.62
C GLU A 233 3.80 2.70 8.83
N VAL A 234 4.13 1.43 9.14
CA VAL A 234 3.57 0.25 8.47
C VAL A 234 2.12 0.00 8.88
N GLY A 235 1.76 0.23 10.14
CA GLY A 235 0.47 -0.19 10.73
C GLY A 235 -0.77 0.50 10.17
N TYR A 236 -0.61 1.62 9.47
CA TYR A 236 -1.68 2.25 8.71
C TYR A 236 -2.03 1.48 7.42
N THR A 237 -1.05 0.80 6.84
CA THR A 237 -1.17 0.08 5.57
C THR A 237 -1.41 -1.40 5.81
N ASP A 238 -0.58 -2.03 6.66
CA ASP A 238 -0.66 -3.44 7.03
C ASP A 238 -0.58 -3.62 8.56
N PRO A 239 -1.72 -3.80 9.24
CA PRO A 239 -1.75 -4.02 10.68
C PRO A 239 -1.07 -5.32 11.13
N SER A 240 -1.01 -6.35 10.27
CA SER A 240 -0.44 -7.66 10.60
C SER A 240 1.09 -7.60 10.58
N GLU A 241 1.66 -7.01 9.54
CA GLU A 241 3.10 -6.76 9.46
C GLU A 241 3.54 -5.84 10.62
N ALA A 242 2.80 -4.77 10.88
CA ALA A 242 3.09 -3.88 11.99
C ALA A 242 3.01 -4.57 13.36
N MET A 243 2.09 -5.52 13.55
CA MET A 243 2.03 -6.34 14.76
C MET A 243 3.31 -7.16 14.95
N THR A 244 3.85 -7.73 13.86
CA THR A 244 5.12 -8.46 13.89
C THR A 244 6.28 -7.56 14.33
N ILE A 245 6.32 -6.32 13.82
CA ILE A 245 7.36 -5.35 14.20
C ILE A 245 7.22 -4.94 15.68
N LEU A 246 5.99 -4.79 16.20
CA LEU A 246 5.77 -4.50 17.62
C LEU A 246 6.28 -5.63 18.52
N HIS A 247 6.08 -6.90 18.13
CA HIS A 247 6.65 -8.02 18.88
C HIS A 247 8.18 -8.03 18.85
N LEU A 248 8.81 -7.69 17.71
CA LEU A 248 10.27 -7.52 17.66
C LEU A 248 10.75 -6.39 18.58
N ALA A 249 9.98 -5.30 18.71
CA ALA A 249 10.30 -4.22 19.64
C ALA A 249 10.18 -4.68 21.10
N GLU A 250 9.17 -5.49 21.41
CA GLU A 250 8.98 -6.09 22.73
C GLU A 250 10.14 -7.03 23.11
N ASP A 251 10.51 -7.94 22.21
CA ASP A 251 11.64 -8.85 22.39
C ASP A 251 12.96 -8.08 22.60
N ASP A 252 13.17 -6.98 21.88
CA ASP A 252 14.35 -6.14 22.03
C ASP A 252 14.41 -5.44 23.40
N ILE A 253 13.26 -4.99 23.92
CA ILE A 253 13.14 -4.46 25.28
C ILE A 253 13.53 -5.53 26.30
N GLU A 254 12.98 -6.75 26.17
CA GLU A 254 13.27 -7.84 27.10
C GLU A 254 14.75 -8.24 27.08
N ARG A 255 15.34 -8.33 25.89
CA ARG A 255 16.78 -8.59 25.71
C ARG A 255 17.62 -7.50 26.35
N THR A 256 17.25 -6.24 26.20
CA THR A 256 17.97 -5.10 26.78
C THR A 256 17.89 -5.11 28.31
N LEU A 257 16.72 -5.44 28.86
CA LEU A 257 16.52 -5.58 30.31
C LEU A 257 17.36 -6.72 30.88
N ALA A 258 17.35 -7.89 30.22
CA ALA A 258 18.18 -9.03 30.62
C ALA A 258 19.68 -8.66 30.60
N MET A 259 20.14 -8.03 29.52
CA MET A 259 21.54 -7.60 29.40
C MET A 259 21.93 -6.56 30.46
N SER A 260 21.03 -5.62 30.77
CA SER A 260 21.25 -4.64 31.84
C SER A 260 21.34 -5.30 33.22
N SER A 261 20.55 -6.34 33.48
CA SER A 261 20.62 -7.12 34.72
C SER A 261 21.96 -7.84 34.82
N ASP A 262 22.33 -8.59 33.79
CA ASP A 262 23.58 -9.36 33.75
C ASP A 262 24.82 -8.46 33.93
N ILE A 263 24.81 -7.27 33.33
CA ILE A 263 25.90 -6.30 33.46
C ILE A 263 26.00 -5.76 34.89
N THR A 264 24.86 -5.59 35.57
CA THR A 264 24.84 -5.15 36.97
C THR A 264 25.51 -6.18 37.86
N ASP A 265 25.23 -7.47 37.64
CA ASP A 265 25.88 -8.57 38.37
C ASP A 265 27.40 -8.61 38.08
N ILE A 266 27.81 -8.46 36.82
CA ILE A 266 29.22 -8.39 36.43
C ILE A 266 29.94 -7.20 37.07
N ARG A 267 29.26 -6.05 37.17
CA ARG A 267 29.79 -4.85 37.83
C ARG A 267 30.04 -5.12 39.31
N GLU A 268 29.08 -5.71 40.02
CA GLU A 268 29.24 -6.03 41.45
C GLU A 268 30.42 -6.97 41.69
N ASP A 269 30.55 -8.00 40.85
CA ASP A 269 31.67 -8.93 40.86
C ASP A 269 33.02 -8.25 40.61
N ALA A 270 33.07 -7.37 39.62
CA ALA A 270 34.28 -6.62 39.30
C ALA A 270 34.64 -5.64 40.43
N ALA A 271 33.65 -4.99 41.04
CA ALA A 271 33.86 -4.06 42.14
C ALA A 271 34.44 -4.75 43.39
N LYS A 272 33.95 -5.96 43.72
CA LYS A 272 34.50 -6.78 44.82
C LYS A 272 35.97 -7.12 44.58
N ALA A 273 36.30 -7.65 43.40
CA ALA A 273 37.67 -7.99 43.04
C ALA A 273 38.62 -6.78 43.08
N VAL A 274 38.17 -5.62 42.58
CA VAL A 274 38.95 -4.38 42.61
C VAL A 274 39.17 -3.89 44.05
N SER A 275 38.17 -3.99 44.92
CA SER A 275 38.28 -3.61 46.33
C SER A 275 39.30 -4.48 47.07
N GLU A 276 39.23 -5.81 46.89
CA GLU A 276 40.18 -6.75 47.50
C GLU A 276 41.62 -6.50 47.03
N ALA A 277 41.82 -6.16 45.75
CA ALA A 277 43.13 -5.85 45.20
C ALA A 277 43.72 -4.54 45.75
N ASP A 278 42.88 -3.52 45.96
CA ASP A 278 43.31 -2.23 46.54
C ASP A 278 43.74 -2.38 48.00
N ASP A 279 43.06 -3.25 48.75
CA ASP A 279 43.41 -3.58 50.15
C ASP A 279 44.78 -4.28 50.28
N ILE A 280 45.17 -5.08 49.28
CA ILE A 280 46.45 -5.81 49.27
C ILE A 280 47.60 -4.92 48.80
N ALA A 281 47.40 -4.14 47.73
CA ALA A 281 48.42 -3.27 47.18
C ALA A 281 47.83 -1.99 46.57
N PRO A 282 48.24 -0.78 47.03
CA PRO A 282 47.75 0.51 46.51
C PRO A 282 48.18 0.82 45.06
N THR A 283 48.72 -0.16 44.33
CA THR A 283 49.07 -0.12 42.92
C THR A 283 47.93 -0.51 41.98
N ALA A 284 46.77 -0.95 42.49
CA ALA A 284 45.60 -1.33 41.69
C ALA A 284 44.85 -0.16 40.99
N LYS A 285 45.46 1.04 40.90
CA LYS A 285 44.89 2.25 40.28
C LYS A 285 44.33 2.03 38.87
N LYS A 286 44.91 1.11 38.10
CA LYS A 286 44.45 0.80 36.74
C LYS A 286 43.10 0.07 36.75
N ALA A 287 42.92 -0.89 37.65
CA ALA A 287 41.67 -1.65 37.79
C ALA A 287 40.54 -0.73 38.26
N MET A 288 40.81 0.12 39.26
CA MET A 288 39.87 1.14 39.73
C MET A 288 39.46 2.11 38.61
N ARG A 289 40.41 2.61 37.82
CA ARG A 289 40.11 3.51 36.69
C ARG A 289 39.20 2.87 35.64
N LEU A 290 39.42 1.59 35.34
CA LEU A 290 38.59 0.83 34.39
C LEU A 290 37.17 0.61 34.93
N LEU A 291 37.04 0.32 36.23
CA LEU A 291 35.75 0.20 36.90
C LEU A 291 34.95 1.52 36.82
N THR A 292 35.57 2.64 37.21
CA THR A 292 34.93 3.97 37.13
C THR A 292 34.59 4.37 35.70
N GLN A 293 35.41 3.99 34.72
CA GLN A 293 35.09 4.23 33.32
C GLN A 293 33.90 3.38 32.88
N GLY A 294 33.84 2.11 33.28
CA GLY A 294 32.70 1.23 33.01
C GLY A 294 31.40 1.77 33.60
N ASP A 295 31.44 2.29 34.83
CA ASP A 295 30.30 2.94 35.47
C ASP A 295 29.78 4.12 34.65
N ARG A 296 30.67 4.95 34.11
CA ARG A 296 30.29 6.05 33.21
C ARG A 296 29.67 5.57 31.91
N GLU A 297 30.26 4.55 31.26
CA GLU A 297 29.67 4.01 30.02
C GLU A 297 28.30 3.37 30.28
N MET A 298 28.10 2.76 31.45
CA MET A 298 26.82 2.21 31.87
C MET A 298 25.77 3.31 32.09
N GLU A 299 26.14 4.42 32.75
CA GLU A 299 25.29 5.62 32.89
C GLU A 299 24.96 6.28 31.55
N LEU A 300 25.90 6.21 30.59
CA LEU A 300 25.71 6.66 29.21
C LEU A 300 24.97 5.63 28.34
N GLY A 301 24.57 4.48 28.90
CA GLY A 301 23.81 3.41 28.26
C GLY A 301 24.57 2.57 27.23
N SER A 302 25.89 2.71 27.11
CA SER A 302 26.73 1.80 26.32
C SER A 302 27.01 0.51 27.10
N LEU A 303 25.97 -0.32 27.23
CA LEU A 303 25.99 -1.56 27.99
C LEU A 303 27.15 -2.50 27.58
N ARG A 304 27.42 -2.60 26.28
CA ARG A 304 28.48 -3.49 25.77
C ARG A 304 29.89 -3.01 26.11
N ASP A 305 30.11 -1.69 26.06
CA ASP A 305 31.40 -1.10 26.44
C ASP A 305 31.61 -1.17 27.95
N ALA A 306 30.54 -0.93 28.73
CA ALA A 306 30.55 -1.10 30.17
C ALA A 306 30.94 -2.53 30.57
N GLU A 307 30.31 -3.55 29.96
CA GLU A 307 30.64 -4.96 30.23
C GLU A 307 32.13 -5.27 29.97
N MET A 308 32.65 -4.82 28.82
CA MET A 308 34.07 -5.01 28.47
C MET A 308 35.00 -4.35 29.49
N LEU A 309 34.65 -3.16 29.98
CA LEU A 309 35.42 -2.44 30.98
C LEU A 309 35.38 -3.13 32.34
N PHE A 310 34.23 -3.65 32.77
CA PHE A 310 34.10 -4.41 34.02
C PHE A 310 34.90 -5.71 33.97
N ARG A 311 34.84 -6.47 32.87
CA ARG A 311 35.66 -7.68 32.69
C ARG A 311 37.16 -7.37 32.71
N LYS A 312 37.59 -6.28 32.06
CA LYS A 312 39.00 -5.83 32.08
C LYS A 312 39.42 -5.36 33.47
N ALA A 313 38.55 -4.69 34.21
CA ALA A 313 38.81 -4.26 35.58
C ALA A 313 39.07 -5.47 36.48
N LYS A 314 38.20 -6.49 36.43
CA LYS A 314 38.35 -7.76 37.17
C LYS A 314 39.67 -8.48 36.82
N THR A 315 40.02 -8.53 35.53
CA THR A 315 41.27 -9.16 35.06
C THR A 315 42.53 -8.42 35.54
N HIS A 316 42.45 -7.10 35.76
CA HIS A 316 43.57 -6.31 36.28
C HIS A 316 43.63 -6.27 37.81
N ALA A 317 42.62 -6.81 38.51
CA ALA A 317 42.55 -6.88 39.96
C ALA A 317 43.06 -8.21 40.52
N GLY A 318 42.90 -9.33 39.78
CA GLY A 318 43.51 -10.63 40.09
C GLY A 318 44.92 -10.77 39.54
#